data_AF-A0A961I933-F1
#
_entry.id   AF-A0A961I933-F1
#
_cell.length_a   1.000
_cell.length_b   1.000
_cell.length_c   1.000
_cell.angle_alpha   90.00
_cell.angle_beta   90.00
_cell.angle_gamma   90.00
#
_symmetry.space_group_name_H-M   'P 1'
#
loop_
_entity.id
_entity.type
_entity.pdbx_description
1 polymer ?
#
loop_
_entity_poly.entity_id
_entity_poly.type
_entity_poly.pdbx_seq_one_letter_code
_entity_poly.pdbx_strand_id
1 'polypeptide(L)' 'MDLDDVLIQLKKDGDFEAGTGVPEERIKEAEISLATTFPEGYREFLIKYGFIEWSEAEIFGISENEY' A
#
# COMPACT_ATOMS: atom_id res chain seq x y z
N MET A 1 15.13 -7.50 7.93
CA MET A 1 15.01 -7.25 6.49
C MET A 1 14.00 -6.14 6.38
N ASP A 2 14.41 -5.00 5.83
CA ASP A 2 13.52 -3.84 5.71
C ASP A 2 12.52 -4.07 4.58
N LEU A 3 11.32 -3.50 4.68
CA LEU A 3 10.32 -3.62 3.62
C LEU A 3 10.86 -2.99 2.33
N ASP A 4 11.64 -1.91 2.42
CA ASP A 4 12.30 -1.28 1.27
C ASP A 4 13.22 -2.24 0.50
N ASP A 5 13.99 -3.08 1.20
CA ASP A 5 14.88 -4.04 0.57
C ASP A 5 14.11 -5.10 -0.24
N VAL A 6 12.95 -5.51 0.28
CA VAL A 6 12.05 -6.46 -0.39
C VAL A 6 11.50 -5.84 -1.68
N LEU A 7 11.06 -4.59 -1.63
CA LEU A 7 10.49 -3.90 -2.79
C LEU A 7 11.53 -3.59 -3.86
N ILE A 8 12.76 -3.25 -3.47
CA ILE A 8 13.87 -3.08 -4.41
C ILE A 8 14.15 -4.39 -5.15
N GLN A 9 14.03 -5.52 -4.47
CA GLN A 9 14.24 -6.81 -5.09
C GLN A 9 13.09 -7.18 -6.03
N LEU A 10 11.84 -6.96 -5.62
CA LEU A 10 10.65 -7.21 -6.45
C LEU A 10 10.60 -6.30 -7.71
N LYS A 11 11.01 -5.03 -7.60
CA LYS A 11 11.14 -4.13 -8.76
C LYS A 11 12.07 -4.64 -9.86
N LYS A 12 13.07 -5.46 -9.52
CA LYS A 12 14.03 -5.96 -10.51
C LYS A 12 13.46 -7.07 -11.39
N ASP A 13 12.45 -7.79 -10.91
CA ASP A 13 11.80 -8.88 -11.66
C ASP A 13 10.79 -8.34 -12.69
N GLY A 14 10.54 -7.02 -12.72
CA GLY A 14 9.81 -6.32 -13.79
C GLY A 14 8.29 -6.43 -13.72
N ASP A 15 7.77 -7.29 -12.84
CA ASP A 15 6.35 -7.56 -12.62
C ASP A 15 5.95 -7.09 -11.21
N PHE A 16 6.17 -5.80 -10.97
CA PHE A 16 5.94 -5.15 -9.69
C PHE A 16 5.37 -3.75 -9.92
N GLU A 17 4.20 -3.51 -9.37
CA GLU A 17 3.57 -2.20 -9.32
C GLU A 17 3.35 -1.79 -7.86
N ALA A 18 3.66 -0.54 -7.55
CA ALA A 18 3.31 0.06 -6.27
C ALA A 18 2.72 1.44 -6.53
N GLY A 19 1.76 1.81 -5.70
CA GLY A 19 1.19 3.14 -5.72
C GLY A 19 2.19 4.23 -5.29
N THR A 20 1.70 5.45 -5.19
CA THR A 20 2.45 6.65 -4.81
C THR A 20 2.41 6.97 -3.32
N GLY A 21 1.79 6.08 -2.52
CA GLY A 21 1.46 6.39 -1.13
C GLY A 21 0.19 7.25 -1.02
N VAL A 22 -0.43 7.25 0.16
CA VAL A 22 -1.74 7.88 0.39
C VAL A 22 -1.69 8.81 1.60
N PRO A 23 -2.22 10.04 1.50
CA PRO A 23 -2.20 10.98 2.62
C PRO A 23 -3.02 10.47 3.81
N GLU A 24 -2.60 10.83 5.01
CA GLU A 24 -3.24 10.38 6.26
C GLU A 24 -4.74 10.70 6.34
N GLU A 25 -5.19 11.77 5.69
CA GLU A 25 -6.61 12.14 5.62
C GLU A 25 -7.45 11.06 4.93
N ARG A 26 -6.98 10.56 3.78
CA ARG A 26 -7.65 9.48 3.02
C ARG A 26 -7.65 8.16 3.80
N ILE A 27 -6.59 7.90 4.57
CA ILE A 27 -6.52 6.73 5.47
C ILE A 27 -7.60 6.84 6.55
N LYS A 28 -7.77 8.02 7.17
CA LYS A 28 -8.82 8.26 8.16
C LYS A 28 -10.22 8.14 7.56
N GLU A 29 -10.43 8.64 6.34
CA GLU A 29 -11.70 8.44 5.62
C GLU A 29 -12.02 6.96 5.42
N ALA A 30 -11.02 6.16 5.03
CA ALA A 30 -11.16 4.72 4.86
C ALA A 30 -11.45 3.99 6.19
N GLU A 31 -10.75 4.34 7.27
CA GLU A 31 -11.00 3.82 8.62
C GLU A 31 -12.45 4.08 9.06
N ILE A 32 -12.96 5.30 8.83
CA ILE A 32 -14.34 5.68 9.15
C ILE A 32 -15.33 4.88 8.30
N SER A 33 -15.11 4.83 6.98
CA SER A 33 -16.00 4.14 6.03
C SER A 33 -16.11 2.64 6.33
N LEU A 34 -15.00 2.00 6.68
CA LEU A 34 -14.92 0.58 7.02
C LEU A 34 -15.27 0.29 8.48
N ALA A 35 -15.58 1.33 9.28
CA ALA A 35 -15.84 1.24 10.71
C ALA A 35 -14.76 0.46 11.48
N THR A 36 -13.49 0.70 11.13
CA THR A 36 -12.33 0.02 11.71
C THR A 36 -11.18 0.98 11.94
N THR A 37 -10.16 0.53 12.65
CA THR A 37 -8.90 1.26 12.81
C THR A 37 -7.78 0.40 12.25
N PHE A 38 -7.00 0.98 11.34
CA PHE A 38 -5.88 0.31 10.73
C PHE A 38 -4.72 0.22 11.73
N PRO A 39 -4.07 -0.96 11.83
CA PRO A 39 -2.85 -1.11 12.61
C PRO A 39 -1.77 -0.14 12.14
N GLU A 40 -0.92 0.31 13.06
CA GLU A 40 0.15 1.29 12.80
C GLU A 40 1.02 0.92 11.58
N GLY A 41 1.52 -0.32 11.53
CA GLY A 41 2.34 -0.77 10.40
C GLY A 41 1.59 -0.81 9.06
N TYR A 42 0.27 -0.99 9.07
CA TYR A 42 -0.53 -0.89 7.84
C TYR A 42 -0.74 0.57 7.43
N ARG A 43 -0.89 1.50 8.39
CA ARG A 43 -0.91 2.95 8.07
C ARG A 43 0.41 3.38 7.45
N GLU A 44 1.55 2.98 8.02
CA GLU A 44 2.87 3.30 7.47
C GLU A 44 3.04 2.76 6.04
N PHE A 45 2.56 1.54 5.79
CA PHE A 45 2.49 0.97 4.44
C PHE A 45 1.65 1.81 3.48
N LEU A 46 0.42 2.17 3.87
CA LEU A 46 -0.47 2.96 3.01
C LEU A 46 0.10 4.36 2.72
N ILE A 47 0.72 5.00 3.72
CA ILE A 47 1.36 6.31 3.54
C ILE A 47 2.50 6.24 2.53
N LYS A 48 3.27 5.17 2.54
CA LYS A 48 4.49 5.05 1.76
C LYS A 48 4.29 4.46 0.37
N TYR A 49 3.38 3.50 0.22
CA TYR A 49 3.20 2.74 -1.01
C TYR A 49 1.75 2.79 -1.52
N GLY A 50 0.77 2.93 -0.64
CA GLY A 50 -0.65 2.97 -1.01
C GLY A 50 -1.20 1.59 -1.34
N PHE A 51 -0.61 0.89 -2.30
CA PHE A 51 -0.85 -0.51 -2.63
C PHE A 51 0.42 -1.13 -3.23
N ILE A 52 0.49 -2.45 -3.28
CA ILE A 52 1.57 -3.18 -3.96
C ILE A 52 0.99 -4.40 -4.67
N GLU A 53 1.36 -4.63 -5.93
CA GLU A 53 0.96 -5.76 -6.76
C GLU A 53 2.20 -6.39 -7.42
N TRP A 54 2.26 -7.73 -7.46
CA TRP A 54 3.25 -8.48 -8.21
C TRP A 54 2.68 -9.82 -8.67
N SER A 55 3.28 -10.44 -9.69
CA SER A 55 2.85 -11.64 -10.44
C SER A 55 1.87 -12.63 -9.79
N GLU A 56 2.04 -12.97 -8.50
CA GLU A 56 1.21 -13.98 -7.83
C GLU A 56 0.48 -13.46 -6.58
N ALA A 57 0.69 -12.20 -6.18
CA ALA A 57 0.09 -11.64 -4.99
C ALA A 57 -0.04 -10.11 -5.03
N GLU A 58 -1.02 -9.63 -4.29
CA GLU A 58 -1.26 -8.22 -4.08
C GLU A 58 -1.45 -7.94 -2.59
N ILE A 59 -1.01 -6.76 -2.16
CA ILE A 59 -1.38 -6.17 -0.88
C ILE A 59 -2.34 -5.03 -1.22
N PHE A 60 -3.61 -5.28 -0.97
CA PHE A 60 -4.66 -4.28 -1.08
C PHE A 60 -4.33 -3.08 -0.22
N GLY A 61 -4.72 -1.91 -0.72
CA GLY A 61 -4.67 -0.69 0.03
C GLY A 61 -5.58 0.36 -0.57
N ILE A 62 -5.10 1.58 -0.71
CA ILE A 62 -5.90 2.69 -1.24
C ILE A 62 -5.22 3.18 -2.52
N SER A 63 -5.92 3.09 -3.66
CA SER A 63 -5.49 3.64 -4.94
C SER A 63 -6.16 5.01 -5.18
N GLU A 64 -5.49 5.89 -5.94
CA GLU A 64 -6.11 7.13 -6.43
C GLU A 64 -7.10 6.89 -7.59
N ASN A 65 -7.06 5.71 -8.20
CA ASN A 65 -7.97 5.30 -9.27
C ASN A 65 -9.05 4.35 -8.75
N GLU A 66 -10.30 4.80 -8.76
CA GLU A 66 -11.49 3.96 -8.65
C GLU A 66 -11.75 3.21 -9.97
N TYR A 67 -10.86 2.33 -10.45
CA TYR A 67 -11.17 1.45 -11.61
C TYR A 67 -10.43 0.13 -11.57
#